data_AF-A0A528FTN4-F1
#
_entry.id   AF-A0A528FTN4-F1
#
_cell.length_a   1.000
_cell.length_b   1.000
_cell.length_c   1.000
_cell.angle_alpha   90.00
_cell.angle_beta   90.00
_cell.angle_gamma   90.00
#
_symmetry.space_group_name_H-M   'P 1'
#
loop_
_entity.id
_entity.type
_entity.pdbx_description
1 polymer ?
#
loop_
_entity_poly.entity_id
_entity_poly.type
_entity_poly.pdbx_seq_one_letter_code
_entity_poly.pdbx_strand_id
1 'polypeptide(L)'
;HTEDFMLMSPFGGKPTRASELTAERIEAMGRFFKNGTFEHELLQAYDSADMVVLAIIERPHVEVGGLPAQDWPLRVTLVYRREEAEWRLVHRHADPLVKGVSLERAAALARGEAD
;
A
#
# COMPACT_ATOMS: atom_id res chain seq x y z
N HIS A 1 12.73 -5.64 -0.69
CA HIS A 1 12.52 -4.41 -1.48
C HIS A 1 13.88 -3.96 -1.99
N THR A 2 13.92 -3.15 -3.04
CA THR A 2 15.17 -2.66 -3.63
C THR A 2 15.70 -1.42 -2.90
N GLU A 3 16.94 -1.01 -3.14
CA GLU A 3 17.53 0.19 -2.52
C GLU A 3 16.81 1.49 -2.92
N ASP A 4 16.22 1.52 -4.12
CA ASP A 4 15.42 2.61 -4.65
C ASP A 4 13.92 2.49 -4.33
N PHE A 5 13.54 1.56 -3.45
CA PHE A 5 12.14 1.32 -3.13
C PHE A 5 11.43 2.57 -2.59
N MET A 6 10.17 2.74 -3.03
CA MET A 6 9.28 3.81 -2.56
C MET A 6 7.92 3.28 -2.12
N LEU A 7 7.52 3.63 -0.90
CA LEU A 7 6.20 3.37 -0.34
C LEU A 7 5.36 4.65 -0.27
N MET A 8 4.20 4.62 -0.91
CA MET A 8 3.09 5.54 -0.66
C MET A 8 2.05 4.80 0.18
N SER A 9 2.00 5.15 1.47
CA SER A 9 1.11 4.52 2.44
C SER A 9 -0.36 4.92 2.19
N PRO A 10 -1.35 4.12 2.64
CA PRO A 10 -2.76 4.46 2.46
C PRO A 10 -3.23 5.66 3.29
N PHE A 11 -2.34 6.25 4.09
CA PHE A 11 -2.63 7.44 4.90
C PHE A 11 -2.17 8.74 4.23
N GLY A 12 -1.67 8.67 2.99
CA GLY A 12 -1.07 9.81 2.30
C GLY A 12 0.26 10.23 2.95
N GLY A 13 0.53 11.54 2.95
CA GLY A 13 1.74 12.13 3.54
C GLY A 13 3.01 11.94 2.68
N LYS A 14 4.17 12.19 3.29
CA LYS A 14 5.49 12.04 2.63
C LYS A 14 5.73 10.57 2.26
N PRO A 15 6.03 10.24 0.99
CA PRO A 15 6.46 8.90 0.61
C PRO A 15 7.69 8.44 1.41
N THR A 16 7.71 7.16 1.80
CA THR A 16 8.82 6.56 2.55
C THR A 16 9.79 5.89 1.58
N ARG A 17 11.09 6.22 1.66
CA ARG A 17 12.16 5.57 0.88
C ARG A 17 12.65 4.30 1.57
N ALA A 18 13.32 3.42 0.82
CA ALA A 18 13.95 2.20 1.33
C ALA A 18 14.84 2.47 2.56
N SER A 19 15.69 3.51 2.49
CA SER A 19 16.59 3.89 3.58
C SER A 19 15.88 4.31 4.88
N GLU A 20 14.58 4.64 4.82
CA GLU A 20 13.76 5.00 5.97
C GLU A 20 13.03 3.78 6.56
N LEU A 21 13.04 2.62 5.88
CA LEU A 21 12.43 1.37 6.34
C LEU A 21 13.38 0.52 7.19
N THR A 22 13.74 1.06 8.35
CA THR A 22 14.50 0.29 9.36
C THR A 22 13.70 -0.92 9.86
N ALA A 23 14.40 -1.91 10.43
CA ALA A 23 13.76 -3.07 11.06
C ALA A 23 12.71 -2.65 12.10
N GLU A 24 13.03 -1.64 12.93
CA GLU A 24 12.10 -1.08 13.91
C GLU A 24 10.82 -0.53 13.27
N ARG A 25 10.93 0.17 12.12
CA ARG A 25 9.77 0.72 11.42
C ARG A 25 8.92 -0.37 10.77
N ILE A 26 9.55 -1.41 10.24
CA ILE A 26 8.87 -2.60 9.71
C ILE A 26 8.11 -3.31 10.84
N GLU A 27 8.74 -3.53 11.99
CA GLU A 27 8.06 -4.11 13.15
C GLU A 27 6.94 -3.22 13.67
N ALA A 28 7.13 -1.89 13.67
CA ALA A 28 6.08 -0.94 14.03
C ALA A 28 4.88 -1.05 13.08
N MET A 29 5.11 -1.22 11.78
CA MET A 29 4.03 -1.50 10.81
C MET A 29 3.31 -2.81 11.13
N GLY A 30 4.04 -3.87 11.51
CA GLY A 30 3.45 -5.15 11.93
C GLY A 30 2.67 -5.08 13.25
N ARG A 31 3.03 -4.17 14.16
CA ARG A 31 2.22 -3.87 15.37
C ARG A 31 1.00 -3.01 15.04
N PHE A 32 1.11 -2.17 14.01
CA PHE A 32 0.07 -1.25 13.59
C PHE A 32 -1.07 -1.94 12.83
N PHE A 33 -0.75 -2.94 12.00
CA PHE A 33 -1.72 -3.84 11.34
C PHE A 33 -1.58 -5.25 11.91
N LYS A 34 -2.53 -5.70 12.74
CA LYS A 34 -2.42 -6.99 13.45
C LYS A 34 -3.77 -7.70 13.55
N ASN A 35 -3.72 -8.96 13.99
CA ASN A 35 -4.90 -9.76 14.34
C ASN A 35 -5.98 -9.77 13.23
N GLY A 36 -5.57 -10.09 12.00
CA GLY A 36 -6.47 -10.02 10.86
C GLY A 36 -6.31 -11.16 9.86
N THR A 37 -7.26 -11.19 8.93
CA THR A 37 -7.17 -11.99 7.71
C THR A 37 -6.81 -11.10 6.53
N PHE A 38 -6.35 -11.72 5.46
CA PHE A 38 -5.86 -11.00 4.30
C PHE A 38 -6.17 -11.76 3.03
N GLU A 39 -6.79 -11.06 2.08
CA GLU A 39 -7.06 -11.55 0.74
C GLU A 39 -6.54 -10.55 -0.30
N HIS A 40 -6.09 -11.08 -1.43
CA HIS A 40 -5.62 -10.31 -2.57
C HIS A 40 -6.43 -10.66 -3.81
N GLU A 41 -6.96 -9.63 -4.48
CA GLU A 41 -7.66 -9.74 -5.75
C GLU A 41 -6.80 -9.09 -6.85
N LEU A 42 -6.27 -9.91 -7.76
CA LEU A 42 -5.54 -9.41 -8.93
C LEU A 42 -6.53 -8.91 -9.98
N LEU A 43 -6.50 -7.61 -10.27
CA LEU A 43 -7.33 -7.02 -11.33
C LEU A 43 -6.62 -7.08 -12.68
N GLN A 44 -5.34 -6.76 -12.70
CA GLN A 44 -4.52 -6.75 -13.91
C GLN A 44 -3.04 -6.92 -13.58
N ALA A 45 -2.34 -7.68 -14.41
CA ALA A 45 -0.88 -7.72 -14.46
C ALA A 45 -0.38 -7.12 -15.78
N TYR A 46 0.71 -6.35 -15.70
CA TYR A 46 1.47 -5.90 -16.86
C TYR A 46 2.91 -6.35 -16.65
N ASP A 47 3.55 -6.89 -17.68
CA ASP A 47 4.91 -7.40 -17.55
C ASP A 47 5.81 -7.05 -18.75
N SER A 48 7.10 -6.98 -18.44
CA SER A 48 8.23 -7.02 -19.37
C SER A 48 9.21 -8.11 -18.89
N ALA A 49 10.34 -8.26 -19.57
CA ALA A 49 11.38 -9.22 -19.17
C ALA A 49 11.90 -9.03 -17.73
N ASP A 50 11.89 -7.79 -17.25
CA ASP A 50 12.54 -7.36 -16.01
C ASP A 50 11.63 -6.55 -15.07
N MET A 51 10.36 -6.34 -15.42
CA MET A 51 9.40 -5.60 -14.60
C MET A 51 8.02 -6.24 -14.62
N VAL A 52 7.35 -6.24 -13.46
CA VAL A 52 5.94 -6.62 -13.32
C VAL A 52 5.22 -5.54 -12.55
N VAL A 53 4.08 -5.09 -13.07
CA VAL A 53 3.15 -4.17 -12.40
C VAL A 53 1.86 -4.93 -12.12
N LEU A 54 1.45 -4.95 -10.86
CA LEU A 54 0.18 -5.52 -10.43
C LEU A 54 -0.75 -4.40 -9.97
N ALA A 55 -1.93 -4.33 -10.57
CA ALA A 55 -3.06 -3.56 -10.06
C ALA A 55 -3.98 -4.53 -9.29
N ILE A 56 -4.11 -4.32 -7.99
CA ILE A 56 -4.80 -5.24 -7.09
C ILE A 56 -5.75 -4.52 -6.13
N ILE A 57 -6.71 -5.26 -5.57
CA ILE A 57 -7.42 -4.89 -4.35
C ILE A 57 -6.95 -5.79 -3.22
N GLU A 58 -6.46 -5.22 -2.12
CA GLU A 58 -6.26 -5.95 -0.86
C GLU A 58 -7.55 -5.85 -0.04
N ARG A 59 -8.02 -6.95 0.52
CA ARG A 59 -9.25 -7.01 1.33
C ARG A 59 -8.96 -7.51 2.75
N PRO A 60 -8.13 -6.82 3.55
CA PRO A 60 -7.92 -7.21 4.92
C PRO A 60 -9.17 -6.98 5.78
N HIS A 61 -9.40 -7.90 6.71
CA HIS A 61 -10.19 -7.66 7.91
C HIS A 61 -9.24 -7.66 9.09
N VAL A 62 -8.94 -6.49 9.66
CA VAL A 62 -7.74 -6.30 10.49
C VAL A 62 -7.93 -5.25 11.57
N GLU A 63 -7.24 -5.39 12.71
CA GLU A 63 -7.05 -4.30 13.67
C GLU A 63 -5.98 -3.34 13.14
N VAL A 64 -6.33 -2.06 13.05
CA VAL A 64 -5.44 -1.02 12.51
C VAL A 64 -5.32 0.15 13.47
N GLY A 65 -4.09 0.51 13.85
CA GLY A 65 -3.82 1.70 14.68
C GLY A 65 -4.53 1.71 16.05
N GLY A 66 -4.83 0.52 16.60
CA GLY A 66 -5.56 0.38 17.86
C GLY A 66 -7.10 0.40 17.73
N LEU A 67 -7.63 0.52 16.51
CA LEU A 67 -9.06 0.35 16.24
C LEU A 67 -9.44 -1.15 16.25
N PRO A 68 -10.69 -1.50 16.61
CA PRO A 68 -11.20 -2.86 16.49
C PRO A 68 -11.06 -3.43 15.08
N ALA A 69 -11.06 -4.77 14.97
CA ALA A 69 -11.01 -5.45 13.68
C ALA A 69 -12.16 -4.99 12.76
N GLN A 70 -11.81 -4.59 11.54
CA GLN A 70 -12.73 -4.05 10.56
C GLN A 70 -12.23 -4.31 9.14
N ASP A 71 -13.16 -4.27 8.17
CA ASP A 71 -12.78 -4.32 6.76
C ASP A 71 -11.99 -3.06 6.40
N TRP A 72 -10.79 -3.26 5.85
CA TRP A 72 -9.87 -2.18 5.47
C TRP A 72 -9.39 -2.35 4.03
N PRO A 73 -10.30 -2.36 3.04
CA PRO A 73 -9.91 -2.66 1.66
C PRO A 73 -9.03 -1.54 1.09
N LEU A 74 -7.99 -1.92 0.36
CA LEU A 74 -7.04 -1.00 -0.27
C LEU A 74 -6.98 -1.25 -1.77
N ARG A 75 -6.94 -0.16 -2.55
CA ARG A 75 -6.48 -0.23 -3.95
C ARG A 75 -4.97 -0.16 -3.92
N VAL A 76 -4.28 -1.07 -4.58
CA VAL A 76 -2.82 -1.14 -4.51
C VAL A 76 -2.21 -1.34 -5.89
N THR A 77 -1.18 -0.54 -6.17
CA THR A 77 -0.24 -0.78 -7.27
C THR A 77 1.05 -1.31 -6.68
N LEU A 78 1.45 -2.51 -7.09
CA LEU A 78 2.74 -3.09 -6.78
C LEU A 78 3.59 -3.11 -8.04
N VAL A 79 4.83 -2.65 -7.93
CA VAL A 79 5.82 -2.76 -9.01
C VAL A 79 6.97 -3.59 -8.51
N TYR A 80 7.28 -4.65 -9.25
CA TYR A 80 8.42 -5.53 -9.03
C TYR A 80 9.42 -5.35 -10.17
N ARG A 81 10.70 -5.33 -9.83
CA ARG A 81 11.80 -5.40 -10.78
C ARG A 81 12.57 -6.69 -10.55
N ARG A 82 13.05 -7.31 -11.62
CA ARG A 82 13.94 -8.46 -11.53
C ARG A 82 15.35 -7.98 -11.17
N GLU A 83 15.86 -8.43 -10.04
CA GLU A 83 17.25 -8.24 -9.64
C GLU A 83 17.89 -9.63 -9.57
N GLU A 84 18.86 -9.87 -10.46
CA GLU A 84 19.44 -11.19 -10.70
C GLU A 84 18.37 -12.26 -11.01
N ALA A 85 18.19 -13.24 -10.13
CA ALA A 85 17.22 -14.33 -10.27
C ALA A 85 15.91 -14.09 -9.48
N GLU A 86 15.77 -12.94 -8.81
CA GLU A 86 14.66 -12.69 -7.89
C GLU A 86 13.82 -11.47 -8.29
N TRP A 87 12.52 -11.54 -8.03
CA TRP A 87 11.62 -10.40 -8.15
C TRP A 87 11.61 -9.60 -6.86
N ARG A 88 12.02 -8.33 -6.93
CA ARG A 88 12.09 -7.42 -5.78
C ARG A 88 11.09 -6.30 -5.95
N LEU A 89 10.32 -6.02 -4.90
CA LEU A 89 9.38 -4.89 -4.87
C LEU A 89 10.15 -3.57 -4.91
N VAL A 90 9.90 -2.75 -5.93
CA VAL A 90 10.47 -1.40 -6.13
C VAL A 90 9.47 -0.29 -5.78
N HIS A 91 8.17 -0.57 -5.84
CA HIS A 91 7.15 0.42 -5.47
C HIS A 91 5.90 -0.24 -4.91
N ARG A 92 5.35 0.36 -3.85
CA ARG A 92 4.00 0.09 -3.38
C ARG A 92 3.28 1.41 -3.19
N HIS A 93 2.14 1.57 -3.85
CA HIS A 93 1.21 2.66 -3.61
C HIS A 93 -0.13 2.05 -3.23
N ALA A 94 -0.61 2.41 -2.04
CA ALA A 94 -1.91 2.02 -1.55
C ALA A 94 -2.77 3.24 -1.25
N ASP A 95 -4.08 3.12 -1.46
CA ASP A 95 -5.06 4.09 -0.98
C ASP A 95 -6.36 3.39 -0.52
N PRO A 96 -7.12 3.98 0.42
CA PRO A 96 -8.30 3.35 0.99
C PRO A 96 -9.60 3.66 0.21
N LEU A 97 -9.53 4.31 -0.96
CA LEU A 97 -10.71 4.79 -1.70
C LEU A 97 -11.37 3.71 -2.57
N VAL A 98 -11.45 2.47 -2.07
CA VAL A 98 -12.09 1.33 -2.77
C VAL A 98 -13.58 1.58 -3.01
N LYS A 99 -14.30 2.16 -2.04
CA LYS A 99 -15.72 2.50 -2.18
C LYS A 99 -15.96 3.79 -3.01
N GLY A 100 -14.90 4.50 -3.39
CA GLY A 100 -14.97 5.82 -3.99
C GLY A 100 -15.46 6.91 -3.01
N VAL A 101 -15.23 8.16 -3.38
CA VAL A 101 -15.75 9.35 -2.68
C VAL A 101 -16.30 10.32 -3.71
N SER A 102 -17.18 11.25 -3.31
CA SER A 102 -17.65 12.29 -4.23
C SER A 102 -16.51 13.23 -4.63
N LEU A 103 -16.70 13.96 -5.73
CA LEU A 103 -15.73 14.97 -6.17
C LEU A 103 -15.49 16.03 -5.10
N GLU A 104 -16.55 16.44 -4.39
CA GLU A 104 -16.47 17.45 -3.32
C GLU A 104 -15.61 16.94 -2.17
N ARG A 105 -15.79 15.68 -1.74
CA ARG A 105 -14.95 15.08 -0.69
C ARG A 105 -13.51 14.88 -1.17
N ALA A 106 -13.30 14.44 -2.41
CA ALA A 106 -11.96 14.34 -3.00
C ALA A 106 -11.26 15.72 -3.03
N ALA A 107 -11.99 16.77 -3.39
CA ALA A 107 -11.46 18.13 -3.43
C ALA A 107 -11.18 18.68 -2.02
N ALA A 108 -12.02 18.37 -1.04
CA ALA A 108 -11.76 18.71 0.37
C ALA A 108 -10.49 18.02 0.90
N LEU A 109 -10.30 16.73 0.62
CA LEU A 109 -9.06 16.01 0.94
C LEU A 109 -7.83 16.67 0.28
N ALA A 110 -7.93 17.01 -1.02
CA ALA A 110 -6.83 17.63 -1.75
C ALA A 110 -6.46 19.03 -1.23
N ARG A 111 -7.43 19.80 -0.73
CA ARG A 111 -7.20 21.10 -0.09
C ARG A 111 -6.76 21.00 1.39
N GLY A 112 -6.80 19.80 1.97
CA GLY A 112 -6.50 19.59 3.39
C GLY A 112 -7.62 20.04 4.34
N GLU A 113 -8.86 20.10 3.86
CA GLU A 113 -10.06 20.52 4.60
C GLU A 113 -10.84 19.34 5.20
N ALA A 114 -10.40 18.13 4.90
CA ALA A 114 -11.02 16.91 5.36
C ALA A 114 -10.33 16.44 6.64
N ASP A 115 -11.03 16.59 7.77
CA ASP A 115 -10.73 15.84 9.00
C ASP A 115 -10.85 14.32 8.77
#